data_AF-M0PDX0-F1
#
_entry.id   AF-M0PDX0-F1
#
_cell.length_a   1.000
_cell.length_b   1.000
_cell.length_c   1.000
_cell.angle_alpha   90.00
_cell.angle_beta   90.00
_cell.angle_gamma   90.00
#
_symmetry.space_group_name_H-M   'P 1'
#
loop_
_entity.id
_entity.type
_entity.pdbx_description
1 polymer ?
#
loop_
_entity_poly.entity_id
_entity_poly.type
_entity_poly.pdbx_seq_one_letter_code
_entity_poly.pdbx_strand_id
1 'polypeptide(L)'
;MSRRRVPGRETDAAESNTRRTWYGYGQLTRTEKRGFGLFLHDTPRVFAEISVVSLPVLLFVMEYPADGWFDAKATALVAWTTAVVVGTLIRIGALHPVATPTPGWVTLSPRLLALRVPYFNAAIAVAIFGGLAVEGAVTGVGAGGTVGVGAGIGWAATVSAGAVLAFPRVADEWVSVVG
;
A
#
# COMPACT_ATOMS: atom_id res chain seq x y z
N MET A 1 19.64 -23.48 10.89
CA MET A 1 19.18 -22.54 11.93
C MET A 1 17.76 -22.10 11.58
N SER A 2 16.75 -22.62 12.26
CA SER A 2 15.36 -22.16 12.07
C SER A 2 15.20 -20.80 12.76
N ARG A 3 15.30 -19.70 11.99
CA ARG A 3 14.90 -18.38 12.48
C ARG A 3 13.42 -18.48 12.86
N ARG A 4 13.08 -18.24 14.13
CA ARG A 4 11.68 -18.05 14.57
C ARG A 4 11.11 -16.93 13.71
N ARG A 5 10.24 -17.28 12.77
CA ARG A 5 9.51 -16.29 11.97
C ARG A 5 8.48 -15.66 12.87
N VAL A 6 8.43 -14.33 12.88
CA VAL A 6 7.36 -13.60 13.57
C VAL A 6 6.04 -13.99 12.90
N PRO A 7 5.06 -14.54 13.63
CA PRO A 7 3.76 -14.87 13.06
C PRO A 7 3.13 -13.66 12.37
N GLY A 8 2.51 -13.87 11.22
CA GLY A 8 1.87 -12.78 10.49
C GLY A 8 2.80 -11.98 9.55
N ARG A 9 4.11 -12.29 9.49
CA ARG A 9 5.08 -11.57 8.63
C ARG A 9 5.77 -12.43 7.59
N GLU A 10 6.02 -11.83 6.43
CA GLU A 10 6.77 -12.43 5.31
C GLU A 10 8.23 -11.96 5.29
N THR A 11 8.95 -12.22 6.38
CA THR A 11 10.35 -11.80 6.55
C THR A 11 11.28 -12.41 5.49
N ASP A 12 11.01 -13.65 5.06
CA ASP A 12 11.78 -14.31 3.99
C ASP A 12 11.86 -13.49 2.70
N ALA A 13 10.75 -12.85 2.31
CA ALA A 13 10.70 -12.08 1.08
C ALA A 13 11.53 -10.78 1.18
N ALA A 14 11.60 -10.21 2.38
CA ALA A 14 12.40 -9.01 2.65
C ALA A 14 13.89 -9.32 2.82
N GLU A 15 14.25 -10.51 3.30
CA GLU A 15 15.64 -10.90 3.58
C GLU A 15 16.30 -11.67 2.42
N SER A 16 15.53 -12.14 1.44
CA SER A 16 16.03 -12.95 0.33
C SER A 16 15.61 -12.40 -1.03
N ASN A 17 16.52 -12.51 -1.99
CA ASN A 17 16.31 -12.22 -3.41
C ASN A 17 15.68 -13.40 -4.18
N THR A 18 15.51 -14.56 -3.54
CA THR A 18 14.94 -15.74 -4.20
C THR A 18 13.41 -15.65 -4.23
N ARG A 19 12.83 -15.95 -5.39
CA ARG A 19 11.37 -15.93 -5.59
C ARG A 19 10.89 -17.21 -6.26
N ARG A 20 9.67 -17.60 -5.90
CA ARG A 20 8.96 -18.71 -6.56
C ARG A 20 8.37 -18.17 -7.86
N THR A 21 8.74 -18.77 -8.98
CA THR A 21 8.22 -18.43 -10.30
C THR A 21 7.62 -19.67 -10.95
N TRP A 22 6.61 -19.46 -11.79
CA TRP A 22 6.09 -20.52 -12.63
C TRP A 22 7.05 -20.79 -13.78
N TYR A 23 7.44 -22.05 -13.98
CA TYR A 23 8.40 -22.46 -15.01
C TYR A 23 7.72 -23.06 -16.25
N GLY A 24 6.40 -23.21 -16.24
CA GLY A 24 5.67 -23.99 -17.24
C GLY A 24 5.10 -25.28 -16.65
N TYR A 25 4.09 -25.86 -17.31
CA TYR A 25 3.57 -27.21 -17.03
C TYR A 25 3.24 -27.51 -15.55
N GLY A 26 2.71 -26.50 -14.84
CA GLY A 26 2.36 -26.63 -13.42
C GLY A 26 3.56 -26.73 -12.46
N GLN A 27 4.79 -26.56 -12.95
CA GLN A 27 5.98 -26.59 -12.11
C GLN A 27 6.33 -25.20 -11.60
N LEU A 28 6.59 -25.13 -10.30
CA LEU A 28 7.15 -23.96 -9.65
C LEU A 28 8.66 -24.16 -9.52
N THR A 29 9.43 -23.17 -9.96
CA THR A 29 10.86 -23.10 -9.72
C THR A 29 11.19 -21.96 -8.76
N ARG A 30 12.42 -21.94 -8.25
CA ARG A 30 12.97 -20.83 -7.49
C ARG A 30 14.07 -20.19 -8.31
N THR A 31 13.93 -18.88 -8.54
CA THR A 31 14.94 -18.09 -9.25
C THR A 31 15.38 -16.92 -8.38
N GLU A 32 16.64 -16.56 -8.47
CA GLU A 32 17.15 -15.34 -7.84
C GLU A 32 16.82 -14.14 -8.73
N LYS A 33 16.21 -13.11 -8.14
CA LYS A 33 15.93 -11.85 -8.81
C LYS A 33 16.67 -10.73 -8.11
N ARG A 34 17.14 -9.74 -8.86
CA ARG A 34 17.89 -8.59 -8.29
C ARG A 34 17.33 -7.27 -8.80
N GLY A 35 17.47 -6.24 -7.97
CA GLY A 35 17.10 -4.87 -8.29
C GLY A 35 15.66 -4.75 -8.80
N PHE A 36 15.50 -4.11 -9.96
CA PHE A 36 14.19 -3.84 -10.55
C PHE A 36 13.40 -5.11 -10.91
N GLY A 37 14.08 -6.21 -11.27
CA GLY A 37 13.40 -7.48 -11.55
C GLY A 37 12.72 -8.09 -10.32
N LEU A 38 13.23 -7.81 -9.12
CA LEU A 38 12.60 -8.20 -7.85
C LEU A 38 11.36 -7.34 -7.58
N PHE A 39 11.47 -6.03 -7.77
CA PHE A 39 10.35 -5.09 -7.67
C PHE A 39 9.19 -5.52 -8.58
N LEU A 40 9.44 -5.68 -9.89
CA LEU A 40 8.41 -6.11 -10.86
C LEU A 40 7.79 -7.46 -10.55
N HIS A 41 8.52 -8.36 -9.88
CA HIS A 41 7.97 -9.66 -9.50
C HIS A 41 6.99 -9.56 -8.33
N ASP A 42 7.27 -8.68 -7.38
CA ASP A 42 6.46 -8.51 -6.17
C ASP A 42 5.33 -7.48 -6.34
N THR A 43 5.43 -6.56 -7.31
CA THR A 43 4.39 -5.56 -7.60
C THR A 43 3.02 -6.19 -7.87
N PRO A 44 2.83 -7.20 -8.76
CA PRO A 44 1.51 -7.75 -9.06
C PRO A 44 0.82 -8.32 -7.83
N ARG A 45 1.60 -8.90 -6.90
CA ARG A 45 1.07 -9.44 -5.66
C ARG A 45 0.56 -8.34 -4.73
N VAL A 46 1.37 -7.31 -4.49
CA VAL A 46 0.99 -6.17 -3.63
C VAL A 46 -0.15 -5.37 -4.26
N PHE A 47 -0.09 -5.17 -5.58
CA PHE A 47 -1.14 -4.58 -6.38
C PHE A 47 -2.47 -5.31 -6.17
N ALA A 48 -2.50 -6.63 -6.31
CA ALA A 48 -3.72 -7.41 -6.14
C ALA A 48 -4.25 -7.30 -4.71
N GLU A 49 -3.37 -7.39 -3.71
CA GLU A 49 -3.74 -7.28 -2.30
C GLU A 49 -4.37 -5.92 -1.98
N ILE A 50 -3.70 -4.82 -2.34
CA ILE A 50 -4.20 -3.46 -2.06
C ILE A 50 -5.46 -3.17 -2.88
N SER A 51 -5.48 -3.54 -4.17
CA SER A 51 -6.60 -3.24 -5.06
C SER A 51 -7.85 -3.99 -4.63
N VAL A 52 -7.78 -5.31 -4.44
CA VAL A 52 -8.94 -6.15 -4.08
C VAL A 52 -9.53 -5.72 -2.75
N VAL A 53 -8.68 -5.47 -1.76
CA VAL A 53 -9.12 -5.05 -0.43
C VAL A 53 -9.74 -3.66 -0.46
N SER A 54 -9.23 -2.76 -1.31
CA SER A 54 -9.69 -1.37 -1.41
C SER A 54 -10.78 -1.16 -2.46
N LEU A 55 -11.30 -2.24 -3.07
CA LEU A 55 -12.35 -2.14 -4.07
C LEU A 55 -13.56 -1.32 -3.61
N PRO A 56 -14.08 -1.46 -2.37
CA PRO A 56 -15.23 -0.67 -1.94
C PRO A 56 -15.02 0.84 -2.08
N VAL A 57 -13.92 1.39 -1.57
CA VAL A 57 -13.62 2.83 -1.69
C VAL A 57 -13.31 3.23 -3.13
N LEU A 58 -12.63 2.38 -3.89
CA LEU A 58 -12.32 2.67 -5.30
C LEU A 58 -13.58 2.71 -6.17
N LEU A 59 -14.54 1.79 -5.95
CA LEU A 59 -15.84 1.80 -6.62
C LEU A 59 -16.66 3.02 -6.21
N PHE A 60 -16.66 3.38 -4.92
CA PHE A 60 -17.31 4.61 -4.46
C PHE A 60 -16.76 5.86 -5.16
N VAL A 61 -15.43 5.95 -5.32
CA VAL A 61 -14.78 7.09 -6.00
C VAL A 61 -15.08 7.13 -7.51
N MET A 62 -15.31 5.97 -8.13
CA MET A 62 -15.73 5.93 -9.54
C MET A 62 -17.09 6.61 -9.76
N GLU A 63 -18.00 6.52 -8.79
CA GLU A 63 -19.31 7.19 -8.82
C GLU A 63 -19.25 8.66 -8.36
N TYR A 64 -18.15 9.08 -7.73
CA TYR A 64 -17.98 10.45 -7.26
C TYR A 64 -17.92 11.44 -8.45
N PRO A 65 -18.60 12.59 -8.38
CA PRO A 65 -18.60 13.60 -9.45
C PRO A 65 -17.18 14.01 -9.87
N ALA A 66 -17.00 14.30 -11.15
CA ALA A 66 -15.74 14.82 -11.68
C ALA A 66 -15.86 16.34 -11.84
N ASP A 67 -15.08 17.08 -11.05
CA ASP A 67 -15.13 18.54 -10.98
C ASP A 67 -13.95 19.22 -11.71
N GLY A 68 -13.38 18.54 -12.70
CA GLY A 68 -12.29 19.08 -13.54
C GLY A 68 -11.16 18.09 -13.77
N TRP A 69 -9.98 18.61 -14.08
CA TRP A 69 -8.78 17.79 -14.37
C TRP A 69 -8.12 17.22 -13.10
N PHE A 70 -8.31 17.87 -11.95
CA PHE A 70 -7.92 17.36 -10.64
C PHE A 70 -9.21 17.09 -9.84
N ASP A 71 -9.46 15.82 -9.55
CA ASP A 71 -10.68 15.36 -8.89
C ASP A 71 -10.39 14.15 -7.97
N ALA A 72 -11.45 13.55 -7.43
CA ALA A 72 -11.36 12.35 -6.59
C ALA A 72 -10.65 11.18 -7.28
N LYS A 73 -10.74 11.07 -8.61
CA LYS A 73 -10.13 9.98 -9.38
C LYS A 73 -8.64 10.22 -9.55
N ALA A 74 -8.23 11.46 -9.82
CA ALA A 74 -6.82 11.84 -9.87
C ALA A 74 -6.11 11.60 -8.53
N THR A 75 -6.72 12.03 -7.43
CA THR A 75 -6.20 11.79 -6.07
C THR A 75 -6.20 10.30 -5.70
N ALA A 76 -7.22 9.54 -6.11
CA ALA A 76 -7.25 8.09 -5.94
C ALA A 76 -6.12 7.39 -6.68
N LEU A 77 -5.83 7.79 -7.92
CA LEU A 77 -4.74 7.21 -8.70
C LEU A 77 -3.40 7.44 -8.00
N VAL A 78 -3.16 8.64 -7.46
CA VAL A 78 -1.94 8.98 -6.71
C VAL A 78 -1.85 8.15 -5.43
N ALA A 79 -2.91 8.13 -4.62
CA ALA A 79 -2.94 7.39 -3.36
C ALA A 79 -2.72 5.89 -3.59
N TRP A 80 -3.45 5.29 -4.52
CA TRP A 80 -3.37 3.88 -4.85
C TRP A 80 -2.00 3.48 -5.41
N THR A 81 -1.48 4.23 -6.39
CA THR A 81 -0.15 3.97 -6.95
C THR A 81 0.93 4.06 -5.88
N THR A 82 0.85 5.08 -5.02
CA THR A 82 1.79 5.23 -3.89
C THR A 82 1.71 4.03 -2.95
N ALA A 83 0.50 3.57 -2.61
CA ALA A 83 0.31 2.42 -1.73
C ALA A 83 0.97 1.16 -2.31
N VAL A 84 0.77 0.89 -3.60
CA VAL A 84 1.36 -0.27 -4.29
C VAL A 84 2.89 -0.18 -4.32
N VAL A 85 3.44 0.98 -4.66
CA VAL A 85 4.91 1.18 -4.70
C VAL A 85 5.51 0.99 -3.31
N VAL A 86 4.99 1.68 -2.30
CA VAL A 86 5.52 1.62 -0.93
C VAL A 86 5.37 0.21 -0.34
N GLY A 87 4.22 -0.44 -0.55
CA GLY A 87 4.00 -1.82 -0.10
C GLY A 87 4.96 -2.81 -0.76
N THR A 88 5.24 -2.61 -2.06
CA THR A 88 6.23 -3.41 -2.79
C THR A 88 7.63 -3.20 -2.24
N LEU A 89 8.01 -1.94 -1.96
CA LEU A 89 9.31 -1.62 -1.37
C LEU A 89 9.49 -2.22 0.03
N ILE A 90 8.43 -2.26 0.86
CA ILE A 90 8.45 -2.96 2.14
C ILE A 90 8.62 -4.47 1.95
N ARG A 91 7.88 -5.05 0.99
CA ARG A 91 7.91 -6.49 0.72
C ARG A 91 9.28 -6.99 0.27
N ILE A 92 9.98 -6.22 -0.57
CA ILE A 92 11.33 -6.56 -1.02
C ILE A 92 12.43 -6.19 -0.02
N GLY A 93 12.08 -5.60 1.13
CA GLY A 93 13.04 -5.17 2.16
C GLY A 93 13.77 -3.86 1.86
N ALA A 94 13.37 -3.12 0.82
CA ALA A 94 13.97 -1.83 0.48
C ALA A 94 13.50 -0.69 1.41
N LEU A 95 12.29 -0.81 1.96
CA LEU A 95 11.79 0.07 3.02
C LEU A 95 11.52 -0.73 4.29
N HIS A 96 11.88 -0.16 5.43
CA HIS A 96 11.51 -0.72 6.72
C HIS A 96 10.15 -0.18 7.14
N PRO A 97 9.23 -1.04 7.60
CA PRO A 97 8.01 -0.61 8.25
C PRO A 97 8.26 0.37 9.41
N VAL A 98 7.33 1.28 9.63
CA VAL A 98 7.45 2.25 10.73
C VAL A 98 7.03 1.60 12.05
N ALA A 99 7.73 1.96 13.13
CA ALA A 99 7.41 1.58 14.51
C ALA A 99 7.42 0.07 14.81
N THR A 100 8.03 -0.77 13.96
CA THR A 100 8.23 -2.20 14.22
C THR A 100 9.61 -2.64 13.72
N PRO A 101 10.37 -3.42 14.52
CA PRO A 101 11.69 -3.91 14.10
C PRO A 101 11.60 -5.07 13.10
N THR A 102 10.39 -5.62 12.86
CA THR A 102 10.21 -6.80 12.03
C THR A 102 10.10 -6.40 10.56
N PRO A 103 11.01 -6.86 9.68
CA PRO A 103 10.98 -6.51 8.26
C PRO A 103 9.87 -7.25 7.51
N GLY A 104 9.58 -6.74 6.32
CA GLY A 104 8.72 -7.42 5.35
C GLY A 104 7.24 -7.15 5.50
N TRP A 105 6.51 -7.63 4.51
CA TRP A 105 5.08 -7.40 4.38
C TRP A 105 4.26 -8.34 5.27
N VAL A 106 2.99 -8.00 5.48
CA VAL A 106 2.08 -8.78 6.31
C VAL A 106 1.57 -10.00 5.53
N THR A 107 1.39 -11.15 6.17
CA THR A 107 0.91 -12.38 5.52
C THR A 107 -0.60 -12.31 5.21
N LEU A 108 -1.06 -13.19 4.32
CA LEU A 108 -2.47 -13.29 3.89
C LEU A 108 -3.32 -14.25 4.75
N SER A 109 -3.10 -14.29 6.08
CA SER A 109 -3.98 -15.10 6.93
C SER A 109 -5.41 -14.53 6.97
N PRO A 110 -6.47 -15.36 7.14
CA PRO A 110 -7.86 -14.88 7.13
C PRO A 110 -8.14 -13.73 8.12
N ARG A 111 -7.57 -13.80 9.34
CA ARG A 111 -7.71 -12.74 10.35
C ARG A 111 -7.08 -11.42 9.90
N LEU A 112 -5.91 -11.49 9.28
CA LEU A 112 -5.22 -10.32 8.76
C LEU A 112 -5.87 -9.80 7.47
N LEU A 113 -6.56 -10.64 6.70
CA LEU A 113 -7.41 -10.17 5.60
C LEU A 113 -8.62 -9.39 6.12
N ALA A 114 -9.26 -9.86 7.19
CA ALA A 114 -10.37 -9.14 7.83
C ALA A 114 -9.96 -7.75 8.34
N LEU A 115 -8.74 -7.59 8.88
CA LEU A 115 -8.20 -6.28 9.27
C LEU A 115 -7.93 -5.37 8.07
N ARG A 116 -7.40 -5.92 6.97
CA ARG A 116 -7.00 -5.16 5.79
C ARG A 116 -8.16 -4.39 5.18
N VAL A 117 -9.34 -5.01 5.09
CA VAL A 117 -10.52 -4.42 4.44
C VAL A 117 -10.87 -3.06 5.05
N PRO A 118 -11.24 -2.94 6.33
CA PRO A 118 -11.55 -1.64 6.90
C PRO A 118 -10.34 -0.70 6.91
N TYR A 119 -9.13 -1.21 7.18
CA TYR A 119 -7.93 -0.37 7.27
C TYR A 119 -7.60 0.34 5.95
N PHE A 120 -7.48 -0.42 4.85
CA PHE A 120 -7.08 0.16 3.57
C PHE A 120 -8.19 0.99 2.93
N ASN A 121 -9.46 0.61 3.10
CA ASN A 121 -10.57 1.45 2.63
C ASN A 121 -10.59 2.80 3.37
N ALA A 122 -10.44 2.81 4.69
CA ALA A 122 -10.40 4.05 5.47
C ALA A 122 -9.17 4.90 5.10
N ALA A 123 -7.98 4.29 5.07
CA ALA A 123 -6.74 5.00 4.75
C ALA A 123 -6.77 5.63 3.35
N ILE A 124 -7.24 4.89 2.35
CA ILE A 124 -7.34 5.39 0.97
C ILE A 124 -8.44 6.46 0.88
N ALA A 125 -9.58 6.31 1.55
CA ALA A 125 -10.61 7.36 1.60
C ALA A 125 -10.05 8.67 2.17
N VAL A 126 -9.30 8.60 3.28
CA VAL A 126 -8.65 9.77 3.90
C VAL A 126 -7.61 10.39 2.98
N ALA A 127 -6.82 9.57 2.27
CA ALA A 127 -5.85 10.07 1.30
C ALA A 127 -6.54 10.81 0.13
N ILE A 128 -7.64 10.27 -0.38
CA ILE A 128 -8.40 10.83 -1.51
C ILE A 128 -9.12 12.12 -1.10
N PHE A 129 -10.07 12.01 -0.17
CA PHE A 129 -10.93 13.14 0.20
C PHE A 129 -10.17 14.20 0.99
N GLY A 130 -9.17 13.80 1.78
CA GLY A 130 -8.26 14.76 2.40
C GLY A 130 -7.41 15.49 1.36
N GLY A 131 -7.04 14.85 0.24
CA GLY A 131 -6.31 15.51 -0.86
C GLY A 131 -7.13 16.61 -1.51
N LEU A 132 -8.43 16.36 -1.73
CA LEU A 132 -9.37 17.36 -2.22
C LEU A 132 -9.59 18.50 -1.21
N ALA A 133 -9.75 18.16 0.07
CA ALA A 133 -9.93 19.16 1.11
C ALA A 133 -8.71 20.08 1.26
N VAL A 134 -7.49 19.51 1.18
CA VAL A 134 -6.24 20.27 1.22
C VAL A 134 -6.08 21.16 0.00
N GLU A 135 -6.40 20.67 -1.20
CA GLU A 135 -6.37 21.48 -2.42
C GLU A 135 -7.31 22.69 -2.31
N GLY A 136 -8.57 22.46 -1.96
CA GLY A 136 -9.55 23.52 -1.78
C GLY A 136 -9.16 24.52 -0.69
N ALA A 137 -8.62 24.05 0.43
CA ALA A 137 -8.16 24.93 1.52
C ALA A 137 -6.98 25.81 1.11
N VAL A 138 -6.00 25.25 0.40
CA VAL A 138 -4.81 25.99 -0.07
C VAL A 138 -5.18 27.00 -1.16
N THR A 139 -6.03 26.62 -2.10
CA THR A 139 -6.56 27.55 -3.11
C THR A 139 -7.39 28.66 -2.46
N GLY A 140 -8.20 28.32 -1.44
CA GLY A 140 -9.06 29.27 -0.71
C GLY A 140 -8.32 30.35 0.08
N VAL A 141 -7.08 30.10 0.52
CA VAL A 141 -6.23 31.12 1.18
C VAL A 141 -5.46 32.01 0.20
N GLY A 142 -5.83 31.97 -1.09
CA GLY A 142 -5.28 32.85 -2.13
C GLY A 142 -4.02 32.32 -2.82
N ALA A 143 -3.63 31.07 -2.57
CA ALA A 143 -2.60 30.42 -3.39
C ALA A 143 -3.15 30.16 -4.80
N GLY A 144 -2.29 30.24 -5.82
CA GLY A 144 -2.68 29.88 -7.19
C GLY A 144 -3.13 28.41 -7.26
N GLY A 145 -4.10 28.09 -8.12
CA GLY A 145 -4.69 26.75 -8.20
C GLY A 145 -3.68 25.61 -8.46
N THR A 146 -2.53 25.91 -9.08
CA THR A 146 -1.43 24.94 -9.26
C THR A 146 -0.79 24.53 -7.93
N VAL A 147 -0.65 25.46 -6.98
CA VAL A 147 -0.12 25.19 -5.64
C VAL A 147 -1.11 24.36 -4.83
N GLY A 148 -2.41 24.67 -4.93
CA GLY A 148 -3.48 23.88 -4.31
C GLY A 148 -3.44 22.42 -4.77
N VAL A 149 -3.41 22.20 -6.09
CA VAL A 149 -3.33 20.84 -6.65
C VAL A 149 -2.06 20.11 -6.19
N GLY A 150 -0.91 20.80 -6.21
CA GLY A 150 0.34 20.25 -5.70
C GLY A 150 0.22 19.80 -4.23
N ALA A 151 -0.42 20.60 -3.39
CA ALA A 151 -0.66 20.26 -1.98
C ALA A 151 -1.60 19.05 -1.83
N GLY A 152 -2.67 18.97 -2.62
CA GLY A 152 -3.59 17.82 -2.63
C GLY A 152 -2.92 16.52 -3.07
N ILE A 153 -2.08 16.56 -4.11
CA ILE A 153 -1.25 15.42 -4.55
C ILE A 153 -0.28 15.01 -3.43
N GLY A 154 0.41 15.99 -2.83
CA GLY A 154 1.35 15.77 -1.74
C GLY A 154 0.70 15.11 -0.53
N TRP A 155 -0.52 15.55 -0.18
CA TRP A 155 -1.34 14.92 0.86
C TRP A 155 -1.65 13.46 0.52
N ALA A 156 -2.24 13.22 -0.65
CA ALA A 156 -2.67 11.88 -1.05
C ALA A 156 -1.50 10.88 -1.05
N ALA A 157 -0.34 11.29 -1.56
CA ALA A 157 0.88 10.48 -1.55
C ALA A 157 1.39 10.23 -0.11
N THR A 158 1.48 11.28 0.71
CA THR A 158 2.04 11.19 2.07
C THR A 158 1.17 10.34 2.99
N VAL A 159 -0.15 10.56 2.99
CA VAL A 159 -1.08 9.79 3.81
C VAL A 159 -1.11 8.33 3.38
N SER A 160 -1.15 8.07 2.07
CA SER A 160 -1.11 6.70 1.55
C SER A 160 0.20 5.98 1.93
N ALA A 161 1.35 6.61 1.69
CA ALA A 161 2.65 6.07 2.07
C ALA A 161 2.74 5.80 3.59
N GLY A 162 2.31 6.76 4.40
CA GLY A 162 2.28 6.64 5.85
C GLY A 162 1.39 5.49 6.33
N ALA A 163 0.19 5.36 5.77
CA ALA A 163 -0.72 4.27 6.11
C ALA A 163 -0.13 2.89 5.75
N VAL A 164 0.52 2.77 4.59
CA VAL A 164 1.15 1.52 4.15
C VAL A 164 2.38 1.17 5.00
N LEU A 165 3.17 2.17 5.39
CA LEU A 165 4.32 2.01 6.30
C LEU A 165 3.90 1.60 7.71
N ALA A 166 2.77 2.13 8.19
CA ALA A 166 2.24 1.85 9.52
C ALA A 166 1.47 0.52 9.59
N PHE A 167 0.89 0.05 8.49
CA PHE A 167 0.05 -1.15 8.46
C PHE A 167 0.71 -2.41 9.08
N PRO A 168 1.96 -2.76 8.74
CA PRO A 168 2.81 -3.68 9.52
C PRO A 168 2.61 -3.65 11.05
N ARG A 169 2.75 -2.47 11.65
CA ARG A 169 2.69 -2.32 13.10
C ARG A 169 1.29 -2.59 13.65
N VAL A 170 0.27 -2.13 12.93
CA VAL A 170 -1.15 -2.37 13.25
C VAL A 170 -1.48 -3.85 13.17
N ALA A 171 -0.93 -4.56 12.17
CA ALA A 171 -1.08 -5.99 12.02
C ALA A 171 -0.44 -6.78 13.18
N ASP A 172 0.77 -6.36 13.63
CA ASP A 172 1.42 -6.97 14.80
C ASP A 172 0.55 -6.83 16.06
N GLU A 173 -0.03 -5.63 16.25
CA GLU A 173 -0.95 -5.31 17.35
C GLU A 173 -2.21 -6.18 17.29
N TRP A 174 -2.83 -6.29 16.11
CA TRP A 174 -4.03 -7.09 15.90
C TRP A 174 -3.80 -8.57 16.23
N VAL A 175 -2.67 -9.13 15.79
CA VAL A 175 -2.30 -10.51 16.09
C VAL A 175 -2.05 -10.70 17.59
N SER A 176 -1.53 -9.69 18.29
CA SER A 176 -1.31 -9.78 19.75
C SER A 176 -2.61 -9.79 20.57
N VAL A 177 -3.68 -9.15 20.08
CA VAL A 177 -4.97 -9.05 20.79
C VAL A 177 -5.89 -10.22 20.46
N VAL A 178 -5.87 -10.69 19.21
CA VAL A 178 -6.80 -11.71 18.69
C VAL A 178 -6.11 -13.08 18.53
N GLY A 179 -4.82 -13.18 18.84
CA GLY A 179 -3.99 -14.39 18.74
C GLY A 179 -4.24 -15.36 19.87
#